data_AF-F0JFN9-F1
#
_entry.id   AF-F0JFN9-F1
#
_cell.length_a   1.000
_cell.length_b   1.000
_cell.length_c   1.000
_cell.angle_alpha   90.00
_cell.angle_beta   90.00
_cell.angle_gamma   90.00
#
_symmetry.space_group_name_H-M   'P 1'
#
loop_
_entity.id
_entity.type
_entity.pdbx_description
1 polymer ?
#
loop_
_entity_poly.entity_id
_entity_poly.type
_entity_poly.pdbx_seq_one_letter_code
_entity_poly.pdbx_strand_id
1 'polypeptide(L)'
;MKKILLLMAAVLLVASTAFAGKKYVISVTQIVEHPALDAMRNGVADRLKEKGIDFTYNVHIAQGNMANNTQIVSQIIGEQPDLVVAIATPGAQACAQKIHDTPIVFTGVTDPVTAGLVKDLKNTDGTNITGMSDYSPMDKHVALIREIVPNVKAIGIIYNSGEPNSVPNLKALKEEAAKVGINVEEATIANSSGVYQAAKSLVGRCDVVYVGTDNTVVSAIESAVKVCEDNHLPLIVGDVDSVARGAIAAVAVDYYKMGLQTGDMAARILVDGVKPGDMPVEFLNDLNLHVNLKAAKAMGVTLPQSVIDRATKVIE
;
A
#
# COMPACT_ATOMS: atom_id res chain seq x y z
N MET A 1 51.36 29.26 33.34
CA MET A 1 49.92 28.96 33.55
C MET A 1 49.00 29.58 32.50
N LYS A 2 49.10 30.89 32.18
CA LYS A 2 48.25 31.53 31.16
C LYS A 2 48.38 30.95 29.73
N LYS A 3 49.56 30.47 29.32
CA LYS A 3 49.77 29.84 27.99
C LYS A 3 49.19 28.42 27.87
N ILE A 4 48.96 27.72 28.99
CA ILE A 4 48.39 26.36 29.00
C ILE A 4 46.86 26.43 28.94
N LEU A 5 46.24 27.44 29.57
CA LEU A 5 44.79 27.68 29.45
C LEU A 5 44.36 28.05 28.02
N LEU A 6 45.20 28.77 27.27
CA LEU A 6 44.92 29.16 25.88
C LEU A 6 44.99 27.97 24.91
N LEU A 7 45.84 26.97 25.17
CA LEU A 7 45.87 25.73 24.38
C LEU A 7 44.66 24.83 24.67
N MET A 8 44.19 24.74 25.92
CA MET A 8 42.98 23.96 26.23
C MET A 8 41.72 24.59 25.65
N ALA A 9 41.61 25.92 25.60
CA ALA A 9 40.50 26.60 24.94
C ALA A 9 40.49 26.42 23.41
N ALA A 10 41.66 26.34 22.78
CA ALA A 10 41.77 26.07 21.35
C ALA A 10 41.47 24.60 21.00
N VAL A 11 41.82 23.64 21.86
CA VAL A 11 41.47 22.22 21.66
C VAL A 11 39.98 21.97 21.90
N LEU A 12 39.33 22.73 22.80
CA LEU A 12 37.88 22.68 23.02
C LEU A 12 37.05 23.30 21.89
N LEU A 13 37.59 24.26 21.12
CA LEU A 13 36.89 24.85 19.96
C LEU A 13 36.98 24.00 18.68
N VAL A 14 37.95 23.09 18.58
CA VAL A 14 38.07 22.18 17.42
C VAL A 14 37.24 20.90 17.63
N ALA A 15 36.84 20.59 18.87
CA ALA A 15 35.98 19.45 19.18
C ALA A 15 34.47 19.74 19.02
N SER A 16 34.08 20.99 18.68
CA SER A 16 32.68 21.40 18.54
C SER A 16 32.17 21.51 17.11
N THR A 17 32.92 21.05 16.10
CA THR A 17 32.27 20.59 14.86
C THR A 17 31.63 19.25 15.15
N ALA A 18 30.54 19.30 15.94
CA ALA A 18 29.59 18.22 16.03
C ALA A 18 29.31 17.76 14.59
N PHE A 19 29.43 16.45 14.36
CA PHE A 19 29.03 15.80 13.13
C PHE A 19 27.59 16.23 12.79
N ALA A 20 27.43 17.28 11.98
CA ALA A 20 26.18 17.53 11.30
C ALA A 20 26.08 16.39 10.29
N GLY A 21 25.27 15.38 10.62
CA GLY A 21 25.05 14.23 9.75
C GLY A 21 24.64 14.70 8.35
N LYS A 22 24.97 13.91 7.31
CA LYS A 22 24.49 14.18 5.96
C LYS A 22 22.96 14.27 6.01
N LYS A 23 22.42 15.41 5.57
CA LYS A 23 20.98 15.56 5.36
C LYS A 23 20.62 14.97 3.99
N TYR A 24 19.77 13.95 3.99
CA TYR A 24 19.33 13.28 2.77
C TYR A 24 18.13 13.99 2.13
N VAL A 25 18.03 13.96 0.81
CA VAL A 25 16.82 14.37 0.08
C VAL A 25 16.07 13.11 -0.33
N ILE A 26 14.84 12.96 0.16
CA ILE A 26 13.97 11.84 -0.19
C ILE A 26 12.75 12.39 -0.89
N SER A 27 12.51 11.94 -2.11
CA SER A 27 11.30 12.27 -2.87
C SER A 27 10.33 11.10 -2.84
N VAL A 28 9.07 11.39 -2.55
CA VAL A 28 8.00 10.41 -2.42
C VAL A 28 7.00 10.63 -3.54
N THR A 29 6.65 9.57 -4.25
CA THR A 29 5.51 9.58 -5.16
C THR A 29 4.41 8.66 -4.62
N GLN A 30 3.17 9.12 -4.68
CA GLN A 30 2.00 8.37 -4.27
C GLN A 30 0.84 8.64 -5.24
N ILE A 31 0.15 7.59 -5.67
CA ILE A 31 -0.88 7.70 -6.71
C ILE A 31 -2.08 8.56 -6.27
N VAL A 32 -2.59 8.37 -5.06
CA VAL A 32 -3.74 9.09 -4.50
C VAL A 32 -3.67 9.04 -2.97
N GLU A 33 -4.43 9.89 -2.27
CA GLU A 33 -4.57 9.79 -0.82
C GLU A 33 -5.67 8.78 -0.45
N HIS A 34 -5.30 7.79 0.35
CA HIS A 34 -6.21 6.98 1.15
C HIS A 34 -5.44 6.37 2.33
N PRO A 35 -6.13 5.96 3.41
CA PRO A 35 -5.47 5.65 4.68
C PRO A 35 -4.34 4.62 4.60
N ALA A 36 -4.47 3.55 3.81
CA ALA A 36 -3.40 2.56 3.65
C ALA A 36 -2.10 3.16 3.05
N LEU A 37 -2.19 4.00 2.01
CA LEU A 37 -0.98 4.62 1.41
C LEU A 37 -0.38 5.66 2.35
N ASP A 38 -1.23 6.44 3.02
CA ASP A 38 -0.79 7.44 3.98
C ASP A 38 -0.11 6.78 5.21
N ALA A 39 -0.63 5.63 5.66
CA ALA A 39 -0.03 4.83 6.71
C ALA A 39 1.38 4.35 6.32
N MET A 40 1.56 3.83 5.10
CA MET A 40 2.88 3.48 4.59
C MET A 40 3.81 4.69 4.53
N ARG A 41 3.35 5.81 3.94
CA ARG A 41 4.13 7.06 3.82
C ARG A 41 4.61 7.55 5.19
N ASN A 42 3.73 7.55 6.17
CA ASN A 42 4.01 8.00 7.53
C ASN A 42 4.96 7.02 8.24
N GLY A 43 4.74 5.70 8.10
CA GLY A 43 5.61 4.67 8.66
C GLY A 43 7.05 4.80 8.15
N VAL A 44 7.25 5.07 6.87
CA VAL A 44 8.60 5.32 6.31
C VAL A 44 9.25 6.51 7.02
N ALA A 45 8.56 7.64 7.06
CA ALA A 45 9.09 8.86 7.67
C ALA A 45 9.37 8.69 9.17
N ASP A 46 8.48 8.02 9.90
CA ASP A 46 8.62 7.78 11.33
C ASP A 46 9.79 6.85 11.62
N ARG A 47 9.96 5.76 10.88
CA ARG A 47 11.12 4.87 11.07
C ARG A 47 12.45 5.57 10.76
N LEU A 48 12.51 6.41 9.73
CA LEU A 48 13.72 7.19 9.44
C LEU A 48 14.06 8.16 10.58
N LYS A 49 13.05 8.83 11.17
CA LYS A 49 13.23 9.69 12.36
C LYS A 49 13.67 8.90 13.59
N GLU A 50 13.06 7.74 13.84
CA GLU A 50 13.43 6.84 14.95
C GLU A 50 14.91 6.43 14.89
N LYS A 51 15.44 6.24 13.68
CA LYS A 51 16.86 5.95 13.45
C LYS A 51 17.78 7.17 13.52
N GLY A 52 17.25 8.37 13.74
CA GLY A 52 18.02 9.61 13.82
C GLY A 52 18.57 10.08 12.47
N ILE A 53 17.98 9.67 11.35
CA ILE A 53 18.38 10.12 10.01
C ILE A 53 17.81 11.51 9.78
N ASP A 54 18.65 12.48 9.38
CA ASP A 54 18.21 13.81 8.96
C ASP A 54 17.85 13.79 7.47
N PHE A 55 16.64 14.21 7.13
CA PHE A 55 16.16 14.21 5.76
C PHE A 55 15.17 15.34 5.47
N THR A 56 15.07 15.70 4.19
CA THR A 56 13.92 16.40 3.61
C THR A 56 13.02 15.36 2.93
N TYR A 57 11.70 15.49 3.10
CA TYR A 57 10.70 14.56 2.58
C TYR A 57 9.75 15.28 1.60
N ASN A 58 10.06 15.21 0.31
CA ASN A 58 9.28 15.89 -0.73
C ASN A 58 8.14 14.97 -1.18
N VAL A 59 6.91 15.24 -0.75
CA VAL A 59 5.75 14.39 -1.05
C VAL A 59 5.00 14.90 -2.29
N HIS A 60 4.84 14.02 -3.27
CA HIS A 60 4.13 14.27 -4.52
C HIS A 60 2.94 13.31 -4.66
N ILE A 61 1.72 13.86 -4.79
CA ILE A 61 0.49 13.07 -4.91
C ILE A 61 -0.09 13.25 -6.32
N ALA A 62 -0.26 12.15 -7.06
CA ALA A 62 -0.75 12.17 -8.44
C ALA A 62 -2.26 12.38 -8.57
N GLN A 63 -3.00 12.41 -7.46
CA GLN A 63 -4.45 12.65 -7.41
C GLN A 63 -5.26 11.64 -8.23
N GLY A 64 -4.86 10.36 -8.18
CA GLY A 64 -5.49 9.25 -8.89
C GLY A 64 -5.26 9.28 -10.41
N ASN A 65 -4.40 10.16 -10.91
CA ASN A 65 -4.20 10.37 -12.34
C ASN A 65 -2.84 9.83 -12.82
N MET A 66 -2.88 8.88 -13.74
CA MET A 66 -1.67 8.24 -14.29
C MET A 66 -0.78 9.20 -15.09
N ALA A 67 -1.35 10.22 -15.74
CA ALA A 67 -0.56 11.24 -16.42
C ALA A 67 0.20 12.13 -15.43
N ASN A 68 -0.38 12.41 -14.27
CA ASN A 68 0.28 13.19 -13.22
C ASN A 68 1.51 12.45 -12.66
N ASN A 69 1.48 11.11 -12.53
CA ASN A 69 2.67 10.33 -12.15
C ASN A 69 3.87 10.62 -13.08
N THR A 70 3.62 10.73 -14.39
CA THR A 70 4.69 10.99 -15.37
C THR A 70 5.31 12.38 -15.20
N GLN A 71 4.49 13.37 -14.82
CA GLN A 71 4.95 14.74 -14.54
C GLN A 71 5.69 14.81 -13.21
N ILE A 72 5.17 14.16 -12.17
CA ILE A 72 5.81 14.03 -10.85
C ILE A 72 7.19 13.42 -10.98
N VAL A 73 7.36 12.37 -11.78
CA VAL A 73 8.69 11.76 -11.99
C VAL A 73 9.69 12.75 -12.61
N SER A 74 9.26 13.61 -13.54
CA SER A 74 10.14 14.67 -14.08
C SER A 74 10.54 15.68 -13.00
N GLN A 75 9.63 16.03 -12.08
CA GLN A 75 9.93 16.88 -10.95
C GLN A 75 10.91 16.21 -9.98
N ILE A 76 10.69 14.94 -9.65
CA ILE A 76 11.57 14.12 -8.80
C ILE A 76 12.99 14.07 -9.38
N ILE A 77 13.15 13.89 -10.69
CA ILE A 77 14.48 13.92 -11.34
C ILE A 77 15.16 15.27 -11.12
N GLY A 78 14.43 16.38 -11.25
CA GLY A 78 14.94 17.73 -11.03
C GLY A 78 15.34 18.01 -9.57
N GLU A 79 14.71 17.32 -8.61
CA GLU A 79 15.03 17.40 -7.18
C GLU A 79 16.36 16.72 -6.82
N GLN A 80 16.90 15.87 -7.72
CA GLN A 80 18.12 15.08 -7.50
C GLN A 80 18.16 14.40 -6.12
N PRO A 81 17.14 13.59 -5.76
CA PRO A 81 17.07 12.97 -4.45
C PRO A 81 18.15 11.89 -4.27
N ASP A 82 18.51 11.65 -3.02
CA ASP A 82 19.35 10.52 -2.61
C ASP A 82 18.57 9.19 -2.68
N LEU A 83 17.23 9.23 -2.54
CA LEU A 83 16.34 8.08 -2.58
C LEU A 83 14.94 8.49 -3.05
N VAL A 84 14.31 7.64 -3.86
CA VAL A 84 12.90 7.75 -4.20
C VAL A 84 12.09 6.71 -3.45
N VAL A 85 11.06 7.13 -2.73
CA VAL A 85 10.05 6.24 -2.14
C VAL A 85 8.84 6.21 -3.06
N ALA A 86 8.55 5.06 -3.66
CA ALA A 86 7.43 4.92 -4.59
C ALA A 86 6.29 4.12 -3.97
N ILE A 87 5.18 4.80 -3.66
CA ILE A 87 4.03 4.22 -2.98
C ILE A 87 2.98 3.82 -4.03
N ALA A 88 2.60 2.54 -3.99
CA ALA A 88 1.74 1.85 -4.94
C ALA A 88 2.34 1.62 -6.34
N THR A 89 1.82 0.60 -7.03
CA THR A 89 2.33 0.11 -8.33
C THR A 89 2.42 1.19 -9.41
N PRO A 90 1.42 2.07 -9.63
CA PRO A 90 1.52 3.06 -10.70
C PRO A 90 2.65 4.07 -10.52
N GLY A 91 2.89 4.51 -9.28
CA GLY A 91 3.99 5.43 -8.94
C GLY A 91 5.34 4.74 -9.13
N ALA A 92 5.47 3.50 -8.66
CA ALA A 92 6.69 2.70 -8.81
C ALA A 92 7.04 2.43 -10.28
N GLN A 93 6.06 2.09 -11.12
CA GLN A 93 6.29 1.91 -12.55
C GLN A 93 6.74 3.20 -13.24
N ALA A 94 6.09 4.31 -12.93
CA ALA A 94 6.46 5.60 -13.52
C ALA A 94 7.90 5.98 -13.15
N CYS A 95 8.33 5.73 -11.90
CA CYS A 95 9.72 5.93 -11.49
C CYS A 95 10.67 4.99 -12.23
N ALA A 96 10.41 3.67 -12.24
CA ALA A 96 11.28 2.67 -12.86
C ALA A 96 11.49 2.90 -14.37
N GLN A 97 10.52 3.53 -15.06
CA GLN A 97 10.62 3.86 -16.48
C GLN A 97 11.61 4.99 -16.81
N LYS A 98 11.93 5.86 -15.86
CA LYS A 98 12.71 7.09 -16.12
C LYS A 98 13.88 7.33 -15.18
N ILE A 99 13.88 6.70 -14.01
CA ILE A 99 14.89 6.87 -12.97
C ILE A 99 15.71 5.58 -12.92
N HIS A 100 16.95 5.66 -13.39
CA HIS A 100 17.86 4.51 -13.48
C HIS A 100 19.09 4.65 -12.57
N ASP A 101 19.45 5.88 -12.19
CA ASP A 101 20.67 6.17 -11.43
C ASP A 101 20.41 6.46 -9.94
N THR A 102 19.18 6.80 -9.58
CA THR A 102 18.78 7.05 -8.18
C THR A 102 18.16 5.78 -7.58
N PRO A 103 18.52 5.37 -6.35
CA PRO A 103 17.85 4.27 -5.66
C PRO A 103 16.33 4.52 -5.51
N ILE A 104 15.55 3.48 -5.78
CA ILE A 104 14.09 3.45 -5.60
C ILE A 104 13.75 2.36 -4.58
N VAL A 105 12.99 2.72 -3.56
CA VAL A 105 12.34 1.76 -2.67
C VAL A 105 10.83 1.87 -2.84
N PHE A 106 10.19 0.82 -3.34
CA PHE A 106 8.73 0.78 -3.46
C PHE A 106 8.07 0.20 -2.20
N THR A 107 6.80 0.55 -1.99
CA THR A 107 5.95 -0.06 -0.96
C THR A 107 4.50 -0.12 -1.43
N GLY A 108 3.75 -1.11 -0.95
CA GLY A 108 2.36 -1.34 -1.37
C GLY A 108 2.26 -1.74 -2.85
N VAL A 109 3.24 -2.49 -3.36
CA VAL A 109 3.21 -3.04 -4.72
C VAL A 109 2.73 -4.48 -4.67
N THR A 110 1.61 -4.76 -5.31
CA THR A 110 0.98 -6.09 -5.24
C THR A 110 1.84 -7.15 -5.91
N ASP A 111 2.17 -7.01 -7.20
CA ASP A 111 3.02 -7.96 -7.91
C ASP A 111 4.17 -7.21 -8.63
N PRO A 112 5.33 -7.06 -7.99
CA PRO A 112 6.44 -6.28 -8.55
C PRO A 112 7.09 -6.96 -9.76
N VAL A 113 6.91 -8.28 -9.94
CA VAL A 113 7.44 -9.02 -11.10
C VAL A 113 6.56 -8.76 -12.31
N THR A 114 5.25 -8.96 -12.19
CA THR A 114 4.31 -8.68 -13.29
C THR A 114 4.24 -7.19 -13.61
N ALA A 115 4.46 -6.32 -12.62
CA ALA A 115 4.59 -4.88 -12.84
C ALA A 115 5.90 -4.47 -13.54
N GLY A 116 6.85 -5.39 -13.74
CA GLY A 116 8.12 -5.13 -14.40
C GLY A 116 9.08 -4.26 -13.58
N LEU A 117 8.93 -4.24 -12.25
CA LEU A 117 9.82 -3.51 -11.35
C LEU A 117 11.07 -4.34 -11.03
N VAL A 118 10.92 -5.65 -10.86
CA VAL A 118 12.02 -6.59 -10.58
C VAL A 118 11.86 -7.82 -11.45
N LYS A 119 12.97 -8.48 -11.79
CA LYS A 119 12.92 -9.74 -12.56
C LYS A 119 12.36 -10.91 -11.75
N ASP A 120 12.71 -10.97 -10.46
CA ASP A 120 12.24 -11.97 -9.51
C ASP A 120 12.30 -11.39 -8.08
N LEU A 121 11.66 -12.07 -7.13
CA LEU A 121 11.57 -11.59 -5.73
C LEU A 121 12.90 -11.62 -4.99
N LYS A 122 13.91 -12.38 -5.45
CA LYS A 122 15.25 -12.34 -4.86
C LYS A 122 15.99 -11.07 -5.26
N ASN A 123 15.55 -10.43 -6.36
CA ASN A 123 16.01 -9.15 -6.85
C ASN A 123 17.54 -9.09 -6.93
N THR A 124 18.12 -10.00 -7.72
CA THR A 124 19.58 -10.18 -7.84
C THR A 124 20.11 -9.71 -9.20
N ASP A 125 19.38 -8.83 -9.89
CA ASP A 125 19.72 -8.35 -11.23
C ASP A 125 20.51 -7.04 -11.23
N GLY A 126 20.80 -6.48 -10.05
CA GLY A 126 21.60 -5.27 -9.91
C GLY A 126 20.87 -4.00 -10.35
N THR A 127 19.53 -4.01 -10.40
CA THR A 127 18.71 -2.83 -10.68
C THR A 127 18.79 -1.78 -9.56
N ASN A 128 18.33 -0.56 -9.83
CA ASN A 128 18.26 0.53 -8.85
C ASN A 128 16.98 0.49 -8.01
N ILE A 129 16.22 -0.60 -8.00
CA ILE A 129 14.91 -0.70 -7.37
C ILE A 129 14.77 -1.95 -6.48
N THR A 130 14.09 -1.80 -5.36
CA THR A 130 13.67 -2.87 -4.44
C THR A 130 12.44 -2.41 -3.65
N GLY A 131 11.88 -3.22 -2.76
CA GLY A 131 10.81 -2.73 -1.89
C GLY A 131 9.97 -3.80 -1.20
N MET A 132 8.83 -3.35 -0.70
CA MET A 132 7.83 -4.16 -0.02
C MET A 132 6.67 -4.51 -0.93
N SER A 133 6.27 -5.78 -0.95
CA SER A 133 5.07 -6.24 -1.62
C SER A 133 3.91 -6.49 -0.65
N ASP A 134 2.71 -6.09 -1.06
CA ASP A 134 1.45 -6.33 -0.35
C ASP A 134 0.58 -7.40 -1.04
N TYR A 135 1.21 -8.36 -1.71
CA TYR A 135 0.53 -9.43 -2.45
C TYR A 135 -0.62 -10.03 -1.64
N SER A 136 -1.84 -9.91 -2.17
CA SER A 136 -3.06 -10.27 -1.44
C SER A 136 -3.16 -11.79 -1.23
N PRO A 137 -3.45 -12.27 0.01
CA PRO A 137 -3.70 -13.68 0.27
C PRO A 137 -5.12 -14.07 -0.18
N MET A 138 -5.30 -14.17 -1.50
CA MET A 138 -6.63 -14.29 -2.12
C MET A 138 -7.39 -15.55 -1.70
N ASP A 139 -6.68 -16.63 -1.41
CA ASP A 139 -7.25 -17.86 -0.84
C ASP A 139 -7.97 -17.58 0.49
N LYS A 140 -7.35 -16.77 1.36
CA LYS A 140 -7.93 -16.33 2.63
C LYS A 140 -9.09 -15.35 2.43
N HIS A 141 -9.04 -14.50 1.41
CA HIS A 141 -10.14 -13.58 1.10
C HIS A 141 -11.39 -14.35 0.66
N VAL A 142 -11.25 -15.30 -0.26
CA VAL A 142 -12.35 -16.16 -0.71
C VAL A 142 -12.87 -17.03 0.45
N ALA A 143 -11.99 -17.55 1.31
CA ALA A 143 -12.39 -18.28 2.51
C ALA A 143 -13.22 -17.40 3.46
N LEU A 144 -12.75 -16.18 3.76
CA LEU A 144 -13.47 -15.23 4.61
C LEU A 144 -14.84 -14.86 4.02
N ILE A 145 -14.90 -14.61 2.71
CA ILE A 145 -16.16 -14.35 2.01
C ILE A 145 -17.14 -15.50 2.23
N ARG A 146 -16.70 -16.75 2.14
CA ARG A 146 -17.55 -17.93 2.38
C ARG A 146 -17.93 -18.11 3.85
N GLU A 147 -17.09 -17.71 4.78
CA GLU A 147 -17.45 -17.74 6.21
C GLU A 147 -18.54 -16.70 6.52
N ILE A 148 -18.43 -15.49 5.95
CA ILE A 148 -19.36 -14.37 6.19
C ILE A 148 -20.66 -14.53 5.38
N VAL A 149 -20.57 -15.04 4.16
CA VAL A 149 -21.69 -15.27 3.23
C VAL A 149 -21.71 -16.75 2.81
N PRO A 150 -22.22 -17.67 3.64
CA PRO A 150 -22.11 -19.12 3.43
C PRO A 150 -22.69 -19.65 2.12
N ASN A 151 -23.69 -18.96 1.57
CA ASN A 151 -24.40 -19.36 0.35
C ASN A 151 -23.96 -18.55 -0.88
N VAL A 152 -22.80 -17.89 -0.83
CA VAL A 152 -22.24 -17.11 -1.95
C VAL A 152 -22.12 -17.97 -3.21
N LYS A 153 -22.62 -17.45 -4.33
CA LYS A 153 -22.53 -18.02 -5.68
C LYS A 153 -21.81 -17.09 -6.65
N ALA A 154 -21.86 -15.79 -6.41
CA ALA A 154 -21.18 -14.79 -7.22
C ALA A 154 -20.57 -13.68 -6.34
N ILE A 155 -19.29 -13.37 -6.60
CA ILE A 155 -18.56 -12.24 -6.03
C ILE A 155 -18.52 -11.12 -7.08
N GLY A 156 -19.03 -9.94 -6.74
CA GLY A 156 -18.89 -8.75 -7.56
C GLY A 156 -17.58 -8.04 -7.24
N ILE A 157 -16.75 -7.74 -8.23
CA ILE A 157 -15.51 -6.98 -8.05
C ILE A 157 -15.59 -5.63 -8.77
N ILE A 158 -15.33 -4.57 -8.03
CA ILE A 158 -15.14 -3.22 -8.58
C ILE A 158 -13.64 -2.97 -8.67
N TYR A 159 -13.16 -2.56 -9.85
CA TYR A 159 -11.74 -2.25 -10.04
C TYR A 159 -11.50 -1.27 -11.20
N ASN A 160 -10.37 -0.58 -11.16
CA ASN A 160 -9.86 0.21 -12.26
C ASN A 160 -9.01 -0.66 -13.19
N SER A 161 -9.46 -0.86 -14.42
CA SER A 161 -8.73 -1.67 -15.41
C SER A 161 -7.44 -1.01 -15.91
N GLY A 162 -7.25 0.28 -15.64
CA GLY A 162 -6.02 1.01 -15.87
C GLY A 162 -4.98 0.87 -14.75
N GLU A 163 -5.31 0.23 -13.62
CA GLU A 163 -4.36 -0.03 -12.53
C GLU A 163 -3.64 -1.38 -12.72
N PRO A 164 -2.30 -1.39 -12.84
CA PRO A 164 -1.51 -2.60 -13.06
C PRO A 164 -1.63 -3.64 -11.93
N ASN A 165 -1.86 -3.20 -10.69
CA ASN A 165 -2.11 -4.04 -9.50
C ASN A 165 -3.47 -4.75 -9.56
N SER A 166 -4.46 -4.17 -10.22
CA SER A 166 -5.83 -4.71 -10.24
C SER A 166 -5.96 -5.93 -11.15
N VAL A 167 -5.13 -6.02 -12.19
CA VAL A 167 -5.09 -7.17 -13.12
C VAL A 167 -4.68 -8.49 -12.43
N PRO A 168 -3.52 -8.59 -11.73
CA PRO A 168 -3.15 -9.81 -11.02
C PRO A 168 -4.12 -10.12 -9.87
N ASN A 169 -4.66 -9.11 -9.18
CA ASN A 169 -5.68 -9.31 -8.14
C ASN A 169 -6.95 -9.95 -8.69
N LEU A 170 -7.49 -9.43 -9.79
CA LEU A 170 -8.66 -10.01 -10.45
C LEU A 170 -8.40 -11.44 -10.92
N LYS A 171 -7.22 -11.69 -11.49
CA LYS A 171 -6.82 -13.04 -11.93
C LYS A 171 -6.81 -14.01 -10.75
N ALA A 172 -6.13 -13.65 -9.65
CA ALA A 172 -6.09 -14.46 -8.45
C ALA A 172 -7.49 -14.70 -7.87
N LEU A 173 -8.35 -13.67 -7.84
CA LEU A 173 -9.73 -13.82 -7.35
C LEU A 173 -10.51 -14.83 -8.20
N LYS A 174 -10.43 -14.73 -9.53
CA LYS A 174 -11.08 -15.67 -10.45
C LYS A 174 -10.56 -17.10 -10.26
N GLU A 175 -9.25 -17.27 -10.10
CA GLU A 175 -8.64 -18.59 -9.87
C GLU A 175 -9.08 -19.21 -8.54
N GLU A 176 -9.07 -18.45 -7.44
CA GLU A 176 -9.50 -18.96 -6.13
C GLU A 176 -11.02 -19.18 -6.04
N ALA A 177 -11.82 -18.29 -6.62
CA ALA A 177 -13.28 -18.44 -6.68
C ALA A 177 -13.69 -19.67 -7.50
N ALA A 178 -13.01 -19.94 -8.62
CA ALA A 178 -13.28 -21.10 -9.46
C ALA A 178 -13.05 -22.44 -8.72
N LYS A 179 -12.04 -22.53 -7.84
CA LYS A 179 -11.78 -23.74 -7.03
C LYS A 179 -12.95 -24.13 -6.13
N VAL A 180 -13.80 -23.17 -5.78
CA VAL A 180 -14.97 -23.36 -4.89
C VAL A 180 -16.30 -23.15 -5.60
N GLY A 181 -16.29 -23.04 -6.94
CA GLY A 181 -17.50 -22.93 -7.75
C GLY A 181 -18.23 -21.59 -7.63
N ILE A 182 -17.51 -20.52 -7.30
CA ILE A 182 -18.05 -19.15 -7.20
C ILE A 182 -17.75 -18.39 -8.49
N ASN A 183 -18.74 -17.71 -9.05
CA ASN A 183 -18.58 -16.83 -10.21
C ASN A 183 -18.01 -15.47 -9.80
N VAL A 184 -17.32 -14.79 -10.72
CA VAL A 184 -16.84 -13.43 -10.51
C VAL A 184 -17.51 -12.50 -11.50
N GLU A 185 -18.25 -11.52 -10.98
CA GLU A 185 -18.94 -10.48 -11.74
C GLU A 185 -18.11 -9.20 -11.72
N GLU A 186 -17.72 -8.70 -12.89
CA GLU A 186 -16.83 -7.56 -13.00
C GLU A 186 -17.61 -6.25 -13.18
N ALA A 187 -17.13 -5.20 -12.52
CA ALA A 187 -17.55 -3.81 -12.74
C ALA A 187 -16.30 -2.90 -12.83
N THR A 188 -15.92 -2.55 -14.05
CA THR A 188 -14.74 -1.72 -14.32
C THR A 188 -15.04 -0.23 -14.21
N ILE A 189 -14.09 0.53 -13.66
CA ILE A 189 -14.11 2.00 -13.65
C ILE A 189 -12.81 2.55 -14.24
N ALA A 190 -12.79 3.84 -14.58
CA ALA A 190 -11.58 4.54 -15.01
C ALA A 190 -11.04 5.53 -13.96
N ASN A 191 -11.91 5.99 -13.04
CA ASN A 191 -11.57 6.89 -11.95
C ASN A 191 -12.61 6.76 -10.82
N SER A 192 -12.33 7.39 -9.68
CA SER A 192 -13.10 7.27 -8.45
C SER A 192 -14.56 7.71 -8.55
N SER A 193 -14.92 8.61 -9.48
CA SER A 193 -16.31 9.04 -9.69
C SER A 193 -17.22 7.91 -10.19
N GLY A 194 -16.65 6.87 -10.78
CA GLY A 194 -17.38 5.70 -11.28
C GLY A 194 -17.80 4.69 -10.21
N VAL A 195 -17.22 4.75 -9.00
CA VAL A 195 -17.38 3.71 -7.97
C VAL A 195 -18.86 3.48 -7.62
N TYR A 196 -19.64 4.55 -7.46
CA TYR A 196 -21.07 4.44 -7.13
C TYR A 196 -21.85 3.66 -8.22
N GLN A 197 -21.65 4.02 -9.49
CA GLN A 197 -22.36 3.36 -10.60
C GLN A 197 -21.90 1.92 -10.79
N ALA A 198 -20.62 1.64 -10.61
CA ALA A 198 -20.09 0.29 -10.66
C ALA A 198 -20.69 -0.59 -9.55
N ALA A 199 -20.70 -0.12 -8.30
CA ALA A 199 -21.38 -0.82 -7.20
C ALA A 199 -22.87 -1.03 -7.50
N LYS A 200 -23.56 0.00 -8.04
CA LYS A 200 -24.99 -0.13 -8.36
C LYS A 200 -25.24 -1.15 -9.46
N SER A 201 -24.32 -1.27 -10.42
CA SER A 201 -24.41 -2.27 -11.50
C SER A 201 -24.25 -3.72 -11.03
N LEU A 202 -23.73 -3.95 -9.82
CA LEU A 202 -23.53 -5.28 -9.22
C LEU A 202 -24.74 -5.73 -8.38
N VAL A 203 -25.65 -4.82 -8.04
CA VAL A 203 -26.86 -5.15 -7.28
C VAL A 203 -27.71 -6.15 -8.06
N GLY A 204 -28.02 -7.29 -7.44
CA GLY A 204 -28.78 -8.39 -8.06
C GLY A 204 -27.97 -9.29 -8.99
N ARG A 205 -26.69 -9.00 -9.22
CA ARG A 205 -25.77 -9.85 -10.00
C ARG A 205 -24.80 -10.64 -9.13
N CYS A 206 -24.54 -10.20 -7.92
CA CYS A 206 -23.65 -10.87 -6.96
C CYS A 206 -24.28 -10.95 -5.57
N ASP A 207 -23.73 -11.83 -4.74
CA ASP A 207 -24.15 -12.02 -3.35
C ASP A 207 -23.29 -11.22 -2.36
N VAL A 208 -22.16 -10.68 -2.84
CA VAL A 208 -21.17 -9.92 -2.07
C VAL A 208 -20.33 -9.09 -3.03
N VAL A 209 -20.02 -7.85 -2.65
CA VAL A 209 -19.02 -7.03 -3.32
C VAL A 209 -17.68 -7.22 -2.63
N TYR A 210 -16.64 -7.43 -3.44
CA TYR A 210 -15.25 -7.45 -3.04
C TYR A 210 -14.50 -6.28 -3.68
N VAL A 211 -13.74 -5.54 -2.88
CA VAL A 211 -12.80 -4.53 -3.37
C VAL A 211 -11.40 -4.96 -2.95
N GLY A 212 -10.53 -5.26 -3.91
CA GLY A 212 -9.12 -5.58 -3.64
C GLY A 212 -8.28 -4.35 -3.34
N THR A 213 -6.96 -4.48 -3.41
CA THR A 213 -6.00 -3.36 -3.26
C THR A 213 -5.96 -2.47 -4.53
N ASP A 214 -7.11 -1.92 -4.91
CA ASP A 214 -7.28 -0.98 -6.02
C ASP A 214 -7.36 0.46 -5.48
N ASN A 215 -6.39 1.30 -5.84
CA ASN A 215 -6.25 2.62 -5.22
C ASN A 215 -7.41 3.55 -5.61
N THR A 216 -7.89 3.43 -6.85
CA THR A 216 -9.01 4.21 -7.37
C THR A 216 -10.29 3.90 -6.60
N VAL A 217 -10.62 2.63 -6.39
CA VAL A 217 -11.84 2.24 -5.64
C VAL A 217 -11.70 2.58 -4.16
N VAL A 218 -10.56 2.27 -3.54
CA VAL A 218 -10.32 2.53 -2.11
C VAL A 218 -10.39 4.03 -1.80
N SER A 219 -9.92 4.90 -2.69
CA SER A 219 -10.01 6.36 -2.50
C SER A 219 -11.45 6.89 -2.41
N ALA A 220 -12.44 6.14 -2.93
CA ALA A 220 -13.85 6.49 -2.90
C ALA A 220 -14.74 5.36 -2.37
N ILE A 221 -14.24 4.54 -1.45
CA ILE A 221 -14.92 3.35 -0.94
C ILE A 221 -16.30 3.67 -0.34
N GLU A 222 -16.50 4.88 0.22
CA GLU A 222 -17.77 5.34 0.78
C GLU A 222 -18.90 5.32 -0.26
N SER A 223 -18.58 5.51 -1.54
CA SER A 223 -19.54 5.39 -2.63
C SER A 223 -20.05 3.95 -2.81
N ALA A 224 -19.16 2.96 -2.64
CA ALA A 224 -19.52 1.55 -2.67
C ALA A 224 -20.26 1.14 -1.39
N VAL A 225 -19.79 1.58 -0.21
CA VAL A 225 -20.44 1.37 1.09
C VAL A 225 -21.89 1.81 1.03
N LYS A 226 -22.15 3.05 0.57
CA LYS A 226 -23.51 3.57 0.46
C LYS A 226 -24.42 2.64 -0.35
N VAL A 227 -23.97 2.21 -1.53
CA VAL A 227 -24.78 1.32 -2.39
C VAL A 227 -24.98 -0.04 -1.72
N CYS A 228 -23.94 -0.57 -1.08
CA CYS A 228 -23.97 -1.86 -0.40
C CYS A 228 -24.97 -1.85 0.79
N GLU A 229 -24.93 -0.81 1.62
CA GLU A 229 -25.89 -0.61 2.72
C GLU A 229 -27.32 -0.42 2.19
N ASP A 230 -27.54 0.47 1.21
CA ASP A 230 -28.86 0.76 0.65
C ASP A 230 -29.54 -0.48 0.01
N ASN A 231 -28.78 -1.53 -0.30
CA ASN A 231 -29.26 -2.73 -0.99
C ASN A 231 -29.02 -4.03 -0.20
N HIS A 232 -28.60 -3.96 1.07
CA HIS A 232 -28.25 -5.13 1.90
C HIS A 232 -27.29 -6.10 1.20
N LEU A 233 -26.30 -5.54 0.50
CA LEU A 233 -25.29 -6.27 -0.24
C LEU A 233 -23.98 -6.23 0.57
N PRO A 234 -23.46 -7.37 1.05
CA PRO A 234 -22.23 -7.40 1.84
C PRO A 234 -21.03 -6.80 1.08
N LEU A 235 -20.20 -6.00 1.76
CA LEU A 235 -18.96 -5.46 1.21
C LEU A 235 -17.74 -5.96 2.02
N ILE A 236 -16.87 -6.72 1.37
CA ILE A 236 -15.60 -7.22 1.94
C ILE A 236 -14.45 -6.58 1.17
N VAL A 237 -13.36 -6.25 1.85
CA VAL A 237 -12.25 -5.49 1.26
C VAL A 237 -10.90 -6.18 1.49
N GLY A 238 -9.93 -5.88 0.63
CA GLY A 238 -8.57 -6.41 0.67
C GLY A 238 -7.60 -5.62 1.54
N ASP A 239 -8.05 -4.53 2.18
CA ASP A 239 -7.24 -3.68 3.06
C ASP A 239 -7.92 -3.45 4.41
N VAL A 240 -7.16 -3.53 5.50
CA VAL A 240 -7.69 -3.42 6.87
C VAL A 240 -8.15 -2.00 7.26
N ASP A 241 -7.72 -0.98 6.53
CA ASP A 241 -8.02 0.42 6.81
C ASP A 241 -9.42 0.83 6.30
N SER A 242 -9.90 0.20 5.22
CA SER A 242 -11.25 0.40 4.69
C SER A 242 -12.36 -0.18 5.57
N VAL A 243 -12.05 -1.07 6.52
CA VAL A 243 -13.04 -1.64 7.47
C VAL A 243 -13.63 -0.56 8.37
N ALA A 244 -12.82 0.41 8.82
CA ALA A 244 -13.28 1.55 9.60
C ALA A 244 -14.14 2.53 8.78
N ARG A 245 -14.10 2.42 7.45
CA ARG A 245 -14.83 3.28 6.49
C ARG A 245 -16.15 2.68 6.03
N GLY A 246 -16.55 1.54 6.58
CA GLY A 246 -17.88 0.93 6.35
C GLY A 246 -17.86 -0.40 5.60
N ALA A 247 -16.69 -0.98 5.32
CA ALA A 247 -16.62 -2.37 4.89
C ALA A 247 -16.83 -3.33 6.07
N ILE A 248 -17.35 -4.53 5.80
CA ILE A 248 -17.68 -5.54 6.83
C ILE A 248 -16.42 -6.13 7.44
N ALA A 249 -15.47 -6.53 6.60
CA ALA A 249 -14.27 -7.22 7.06
C ALA A 249 -13.15 -7.14 6.03
N ALA A 250 -11.92 -7.37 6.51
CA ALA A 250 -10.73 -7.51 5.70
C ALA A 250 -9.72 -8.43 6.39
N VAL A 251 -8.94 -9.16 5.60
CA VAL A 251 -7.71 -9.82 6.05
C VAL A 251 -6.57 -9.22 5.25
N ALA A 252 -5.69 -8.45 5.89
CA ALA A 252 -4.56 -7.87 5.19
C ALA A 252 -3.38 -7.65 6.14
N VAL A 253 -2.25 -7.26 5.56
CA VAL A 253 -1.09 -6.78 6.31
C VAL A 253 -1.38 -5.43 6.96
N ASP A 254 -0.58 -5.04 7.95
CA ASP A 254 -0.63 -3.71 8.55
C ASP A 254 0.22 -2.74 7.71
N TYR A 255 -0.43 -1.79 7.03
CA TYR A 255 0.22 -0.86 6.12
C TYR A 255 1.13 0.16 6.82
N TYR A 256 0.89 0.50 8.09
CA TYR A 256 1.83 1.33 8.85
C TYR A 256 3.11 0.54 9.15
N LYS A 257 2.98 -0.71 9.61
CA LYS A 257 4.14 -1.60 9.81
C LYS A 257 4.92 -1.86 8.52
N MET A 258 4.21 -1.97 7.38
CA MET A 258 4.86 -2.09 6.09
C MET A 258 5.71 -0.86 5.81
N GLY A 259 5.17 0.35 6.03
CA GLY A 259 5.92 1.60 5.94
C GLY A 259 7.14 1.65 6.86
N LEU A 260 7.02 1.18 8.10
CA LEU A 260 8.17 1.09 9.01
C LEU A 260 9.28 0.19 8.44
N GLN A 261 8.94 -0.99 7.90
CA GLN A 261 9.92 -1.89 7.30
C GLN A 261 10.52 -1.31 6.00
N THR A 262 9.73 -0.62 5.19
CA THR A 262 10.24 0.17 4.06
C THR A 262 11.23 1.25 4.53
N GLY A 263 10.98 1.88 5.67
CA GLY A 263 11.92 2.81 6.31
C GLY A 263 13.23 2.15 6.74
N ASP A 264 13.20 0.89 7.18
CA ASP A 264 14.42 0.11 7.44
C ASP A 264 15.20 -0.18 6.14
N MET A 265 14.51 -0.50 5.05
CA MET A 265 15.13 -0.67 3.73
C MET A 265 15.77 0.64 3.25
N ALA A 266 15.04 1.75 3.33
CA ALA A 266 15.52 3.09 2.99
C ALA A 266 16.77 3.47 3.79
N ALA A 267 16.80 3.21 5.10
CA ALA A 267 17.95 3.46 5.95
C ALA A 267 19.19 2.66 5.52
N ARG A 268 19.04 1.36 5.19
CA ARG A 268 20.14 0.53 4.67
C ARG A 268 20.72 1.09 3.37
N ILE A 269 19.87 1.59 2.48
CA ILE A 269 20.31 2.20 1.22
C ILE A 269 21.06 3.51 1.49
N LEU A 270 20.47 4.41 2.29
CA LEU A 270 21.00 5.76 2.51
C LEU A 270 22.26 5.78 3.37
N VAL A 271 22.30 4.99 4.45
CA VAL A 271 23.33 5.05 5.49
C VAL A 271 24.40 3.97 5.27
N ASP A 272 23.98 2.74 5.00
CA ASP A 272 24.90 1.60 4.86
C ASP A 272 25.40 1.43 3.41
N GLY A 273 24.81 2.15 2.45
CA GLY A 273 25.20 2.12 1.04
C GLY A 273 24.83 0.81 0.33
N VAL A 274 23.87 0.06 0.87
CA VAL A 274 23.38 -1.18 0.25
C VAL A 274 22.68 -0.85 -1.06
N LYS A 275 23.00 -1.58 -2.13
CA LYS A 275 22.38 -1.38 -3.43
C LYS A 275 20.98 -2.01 -3.45
N PRO A 276 19.96 -1.32 -4.00
CA PRO A 276 18.61 -1.89 -4.13
C PRO A 276 18.58 -3.27 -4.82
N GLY A 277 19.29 -3.44 -5.93
CA GLY A 277 19.38 -4.71 -6.67
C GLY A 277 20.22 -5.82 -6.02
N ASP A 278 20.65 -5.62 -4.76
CA ASP A 278 21.20 -6.67 -3.88
C ASP A 278 20.23 -6.98 -2.72
N MET A 279 19.07 -6.32 -2.67
CA MET A 279 18.06 -6.47 -1.61
C MET A 279 16.83 -7.17 -2.17
N PRO A 280 16.42 -8.32 -1.59
CA PRO A 280 15.21 -9.02 -2.02
C PRO A 280 13.97 -8.15 -1.81
N VAL A 281 12.93 -8.45 -2.56
CA VAL A 281 11.59 -7.93 -2.25
C VAL A 281 11.13 -8.55 -0.94
N GLU A 282 10.67 -7.71 -0.03
CA GLU A 282 10.24 -8.11 1.30
C GLU A 282 8.70 -8.10 1.43
N PHE A 283 8.19 -8.84 2.42
CA PHE A 283 6.76 -9.00 2.70
C PHE A 283 6.53 -8.90 4.21
N LEU A 284 5.30 -8.57 4.61
CA LEU A 284 4.84 -8.83 5.96
C LEU A 284 4.19 -10.21 6.03
N ASN A 285 4.56 -11.00 7.02
CA ASN A 285 3.99 -12.34 7.22
C ASN A 285 2.73 -12.32 8.11
N ASP A 286 2.57 -11.27 8.92
CA ASP A 286 1.46 -11.16 9.86
C ASP A 286 0.24 -10.56 9.18
N LEU A 287 -0.83 -11.35 9.11
CA LEU A 287 -2.13 -10.91 8.63
C LEU A 287 -3.03 -10.53 9.79
N ASN A 288 -3.77 -9.45 9.61
CA ASN A 288 -4.72 -8.89 10.56
C ASN A 288 -6.12 -9.09 10.01
N LEU A 289 -7.02 -9.58 10.86
CA LEU A 289 -8.45 -9.67 10.55
C LEU A 289 -9.16 -8.52 11.25
N HIS A 290 -9.65 -7.56 10.49
CA HIS A 290 -10.51 -6.49 11.00
C HIS A 290 -11.96 -6.80 10.63
N VAL A 291 -12.88 -6.56 11.57
CA VAL A 291 -14.33 -6.70 11.34
C VAL A 291 -15.08 -5.48 11.85
N ASN A 292 -16.22 -5.18 11.21
CA ASN A 292 -17.10 -4.07 11.56
C ASN A 292 -18.52 -4.58 11.76
N LEU A 293 -18.94 -4.68 13.02
CA LEU A 293 -20.24 -5.20 13.42
C LEU A 293 -21.38 -4.30 12.94
N LYS A 294 -21.17 -2.98 12.96
CA LYS A 294 -22.15 -2.00 12.48
C LYS A 294 -22.38 -2.10 10.98
N ALA A 295 -21.30 -2.18 10.20
CA ALA A 295 -21.38 -2.34 8.75
C ALA A 295 -22.03 -3.67 8.37
N ALA A 296 -21.64 -4.77 9.04
CA ALA A 296 -22.27 -6.07 8.85
C ALA A 296 -23.79 -5.98 9.04
N LYS A 297 -24.23 -5.42 10.16
CA LYS A 297 -25.65 -5.23 10.47
C LYS A 297 -26.36 -4.34 9.43
N ALA A 298 -25.75 -3.23 9.01
CA ALA A 298 -26.30 -2.33 8.01
C ALA A 298 -26.49 -3.01 6.65
N MET A 299 -25.63 -3.96 6.31
CA MET A 299 -25.70 -4.75 5.07
C MET A 299 -26.46 -6.09 5.24
N GLY A 300 -27.16 -6.28 6.36
CA GLY A 300 -27.98 -7.48 6.58
C GLY A 300 -27.21 -8.75 6.94
N VAL A 301 -25.95 -8.63 7.37
CA VAL A 301 -25.06 -9.73 7.73
C VAL A 301 -24.96 -9.87 9.24
N THR A 302 -25.12 -11.09 9.75
CA THR A 302 -24.69 -11.46 11.10
C THR A 302 -23.35 -12.16 11.01
N LEU A 303 -22.29 -11.56 11.55
CA LEU A 303 -20.96 -12.16 11.52
C LEU A 303 -20.91 -13.42 12.40
N PRO A 304 -20.34 -14.54 11.90
CA PRO A 304 -20.12 -15.72 12.73
C PRO A 304 -19.20 -15.40 13.91
N GLN A 305 -19.51 -15.96 15.09
CA GLN A 305 -18.68 -15.76 16.29
C GLN A 305 -17.22 -16.21 16.06
N SER A 306 -17.01 -17.28 15.29
CA SER A 306 -15.68 -17.76 14.91
C SER A 306 -14.85 -16.77 14.08
N VAL A 307 -15.50 -15.85 13.36
CA VAL A 307 -14.83 -14.76 12.64
C VAL A 307 -14.46 -13.65 13.64
N ILE A 308 -15.40 -13.28 14.52
CA ILE A 308 -15.19 -12.22 15.53
C ILE A 308 -14.07 -12.61 16.51
N ASP A 309 -14.06 -13.84 16.99
CA ASP A 309 -13.07 -14.32 17.98
C ASP A 309 -11.63 -14.32 17.43
N ARG A 310 -11.46 -14.42 16.11
CA ARG A 310 -10.16 -14.37 15.44
C ARG A 310 -9.77 -12.95 15.00
N ALA A 311 -10.67 -11.98 15.13
CA ALA A 311 -10.40 -10.62 14.68
C ALA A 311 -9.35 -9.96 15.56
N THR A 312 -8.32 -9.41 14.93
CA THR A 312 -7.32 -8.57 15.61
C THR A 312 -7.89 -7.19 15.95
N LYS A 313 -8.96 -6.77 15.27
CA LYS A 313 -9.72 -5.56 15.60
C LYS A 313 -11.20 -5.74 15.31
N VAL A 314 -12.03 -5.34 16.27
CA VAL A 314 -13.49 -5.29 16.14
C VAL A 314 -13.92 -3.83 16.20
N ILE A 315 -14.72 -3.40 15.23
CA ILE A 315 -15.35 -2.08 15.17
C ILE A 315 -16.84 -2.25 15.49
N GLU A 316 -17.33 -1.49 16.47
CA GLU A 316 -18.71 -1.55 16.97
C GLU A 316 -19.64 -0.50 16.37
#